data_AF-A0A850HIE6-F1
#
_entry.id   AF-A0A850HIE6-F1
#
_cell.length_a   1.000
_cell.length_b   1.000
_cell.length_c   1.000
_cell.angle_alpha   90.00
_cell.angle_beta   90.00
_cell.angle_gamma   90.00
#
_symmetry.space_group_name_H-M   'P 1'
#
loop_
_entity.id
_entity.type
_entity.pdbx_description
1 polymer ?
#
loop_
_entity_poly.entity_id
_entity_poly.type
_entity_poly.pdbx_seq_one_letter_code
_entity_poly.pdbx_strand_id
1 'polypeptide(L)'
;MSGELPVELRTAITASLEEVAQLVEALGSQLCLNPELVSGFLNELQSIDLAAQTLRCNAAVISAENPVEAARTVKLQQLSDQFATALTPLTTES
;
A
#
# COMPACT_ATOMS: atom_id res chain seq x y z
N MET A 1 -20.14 -10.03 16.08
CA MET A 1 -19.39 -8.84 16.52
C MET A 1 -18.40 -8.53 15.41
N SER A 2 -18.70 -7.56 14.54
CA SER A 2 -17.73 -7.10 13.55
C SER A 2 -16.59 -6.44 14.32
N GLY A 3 -15.43 -7.10 14.35
CA GLY A 3 -14.27 -6.65 15.11
C GLY A 3 -13.57 -5.52 14.38
N GLU A 4 -14.07 -4.29 14.56
CA GLU A 4 -13.39 -3.11 14.08
C GLU A 4 -12.12 -2.89 14.90
N LEU A 5 -10.99 -2.65 14.23
CA LEU A 5 -9.72 -2.38 14.91
C LEU A 5 -9.84 -1.09 15.75
N PRO A 6 -9.33 -1.06 17.00
CA PRO A 6 -9.27 0.16 17.78
C PRO A 6 -8.58 1.29 17.01
N VAL A 7 -9.07 2.52 17.17
CA VAL A 7 -8.58 3.69 16.42
C VAL A 7 -7.09 3.89 16.65
N GLU A 8 -6.61 3.72 17.88
CA GLU A 8 -5.21 3.89 18.25
C GLU A 8 -4.32 2.84 17.55
N LEU A 9 -4.79 1.59 17.45
CA LEU A 9 -4.07 0.53 16.76
C LEU A 9 -4.02 0.79 15.26
N ARG A 10 -5.14 1.24 14.68
CA ARG A 10 -5.22 1.61 13.26
C ARG A 10 -4.26 2.75 12.93
N THR A 11 -4.22 3.80 13.76
CA THR A 11 -3.27 4.91 13.63
C THR A 11 -1.83 4.44 13.72
N ALA A 12 -1.49 3.57 14.68
CA ALA A 12 -0.13 3.03 14.81
C ALA A 12 0.29 2.20 13.60
N ILE A 13 -0.60 1.37 13.06
CA ILE A 13 -0.34 0.58 11.85
C ILE A 13 -0.12 1.49 10.64
N THR A 14 -1.01 2.47 10.42
CA THR A 14 -0.86 3.43 9.32
C THR A 14 0.47 4.18 9.41
N ALA A 15 0.85 4.66 10.60
CA ALA A 15 2.11 5.36 10.81
C ALA A 15 3.32 4.46 10.50
N SER A 16 3.29 3.21 10.95
CA SER A 16 4.36 2.24 10.68
C SER A 16 4.48 1.91 9.18
N LEU A 17 3.35 1.75 8.47
CA LEU A 17 3.36 1.51 7.03
C LEU A 17 3.94 2.70 6.25
N GLU A 18 3.60 3.93 6.64
CA GLU A 18 4.13 5.14 6.03
C GLU A 18 5.63 5.30 6.29
N GLU A 19 6.09 5.02 7.52
CA GLU A 19 7.52 5.04 7.85
C GLU A 19 8.31 4.04 6.99
N VAL A 20 7.81 2.80 6.84
CA VAL A 20 8.46 1.81 5.97
C VAL A 20 8.42 2.24 4.51
N ALA A 21 7.32 2.83 4.02
CA ALA A 21 7.24 3.34 2.66
C ALA A 21 8.31 4.41 2.39
N GLN A 22 8.50 5.34 3.33
CA GLN A 22 9.53 6.38 3.24
C GLN A 22 10.94 5.80 3.24
N LEU A 23 11.21 4.79 4.08
CA LEU A 23 12.51 4.11 4.10
C LEU A 23 12.81 3.41 2.77
N VAL A 24 11.82 2.70 2.21
CA VAL A 24 11.95 1.98 0.94
C VAL A 24 12.17 2.97 -0.21
N GLU A 25 11.41 4.07 -0.27
CA GLU A 25 11.59 5.10 -1.30
C GLU A 25 12.93 5.82 -1.17
N ALA A 26 13.37 6.15 0.05
CA ALA A 26 14.68 6.74 0.29
C ALA A 26 15.80 5.82 -0.21
N LEU A 27 15.71 4.50 0.07
CA LEU A 27 16.65 3.51 -0.45
C LEU A 27 16.63 3.47 -1.99
N GLY A 28 15.45 3.35 -2.60
CA GLY A 28 15.30 3.34 -4.06
C GLY A 28 15.88 4.60 -4.70
N SER A 29 15.60 5.78 -4.14
CA SER A 29 16.14 7.05 -4.58
C SER A 29 17.67 7.08 -4.53
N GLN A 30 18.29 6.59 -3.45
CA GLN A 30 19.76 6.52 -3.34
C GLN A 30 20.36 5.56 -4.38
N LEU A 31 19.74 4.40 -4.61
CA LEU A 31 20.21 3.45 -5.61
C LEU A 31 20.12 4.01 -7.04
N CYS A 32 19.06 4.77 -7.34
CA CYS A 32 18.88 5.44 -8.62
C CYS A 32 19.94 6.52 -8.93
N LEU A 33 20.71 6.98 -7.94
CA LEU A 33 21.83 7.90 -8.17
C LEU A 33 23.05 7.24 -8.84
N ASN A 34 23.11 5.91 -8.87
CA ASN A 34 24.17 5.17 -9.53
C ASN A 34 23.70 4.67 -10.91
N PRO A 35 24.20 5.24 -12.03
CA PRO A 35 23.78 4.86 -13.38
C PRO A 35 24.03 3.38 -13.71
N GLU A 36 25.08 2.78 -13.17
CA GLU A 36 25.39 1.37 -13.41
C GLU A 36 24.32 0.47 -12.79
N LEU A 37 23.90 0.78 -11.56
CA LEU A 37 22.81 0.06 -10.87
C LEU A 37 21.48 0.25 -11.59
N VAL A 38 21.17 1.48 -12.03
CA VAL A 38 19.95 1.75 -12.81
C VAL A 38 19.91 0.91 -14.08
N SER A 39 21.02 0.85 -14.82
CA SER A 39 21.07 0.10 -16.07
C SER A 39 20.98 -1.42 -15.88
N GLY A 40 21.54 -1.94 -14.78
CA GLY A 40 21.59 -3.38 -14.49
C GLY A 40 20.37 -3.93 -13.74
N PHE A 41 19.67 -3.08 -12.99
CA PHE A 41 18.64 -3.48 -12.03
C PHE A 41 17.35 -2.64 -12.12
N LEU A 42 17.03 -2.12 -13.32
CA LEU A 42 15.87 -1.26 -13.51
C LEU A 42 14.56 -1.90 -13.01
N ASN A 43 14.39 -3.21 -13.24
CA ASN A 43 13.18 -3.94 -12.83
C ASN A 43 13.08 -4.07 -11.30
N GLU A 44 14.19 -4.32 -10.63
CA GLU A 44 14.28 -4.41 -9.18
C GLU A 44 14.03 -3.04 -8.55
N LEU A 45 14.58 -1.97 -9.14
CA LEU A 45 14.32 -0.59 -8.70
C LEU A 45 12.84 -0.20 -8.87
N GLN A 46 12.21 -0.59 -9.99
CA GLN A 46 10.76 -0.45 -10.17
C GLN A 46 9.97 -1.27 -9.15
N SER A 47 10.46 -2.45 -8.75
CA SER A 47 9.82 -3.28 -7.72
C SER A 47 9.91 -2.64 -6.33
N ILE A 48 11.01 -1.93 -6.03
CA ILE A 48 11.18 -1.14 -4.81
C ILE A 48 10.17 0.02 -4.78
N ASP A 49 10.05 0.76 -5.87
CA ASP A 49 9.06 1.83 -6.01
C ASP A 49 7.62 1.30 -5.84
N LEU A 50 7.31 0.19 -6.51
CA LEU A 50 6.02 -0.49 -6.38
C LEU A 50 5.74 -0.92 -4.93
N ALA A 51 6.74 -1.39 -4.18
CA ALA A 51 6.59 -1.74 -2.77
C ALA A 51 6.26 -0.52 -1.91
N ALA A 52 6.96 0.61 -2.10
CA ALA A 52 6.65 1.86 -1.40
C ALA A 52 5.22 2.34 -1.71
N GLN A 53 4.82 2.33 -2.98
CA GLN A 53 3.47 2.71 -3.40
C GLN A 53 2.40 1.79 -2.81
N THR A 54 2.68 0.47 -2.74
CA THR A 54 1.79 -0.52 -2.14
C THR A 54 1.56 -0.22 -0.66
N LEU A 55 2.62 0.08 0.10
CA LEU A 55 2.54 0.43 1.52
C LEU A 55 1.69 1.68 1.74
N ARG A 56 1.89 2.72 0.93
CA ARG A 56 1.09 3.96 1.00
C ARG A 56 -0.39 3.74 0.70
N CYS A 57 -0.69 2.95 -0.34
CA CYS A 57 -2.08 2.62 -0.66
C CYS A 57 -2.76 1.87 0.49
N ASN A 58 -2.08 0.91 1.11
CA ASN A 58 -2.60 0.19 2.27
C ASN A 58 -2.79 1.13 3.48
N ALA A 59 -1.80 1.99 3.78
CA ALA A 59 -1.89 2.97 4.85
C ALA A 59 -3.10 3.90 4.66
N ALA A 60 -3.32 4.38 3.44
CA ALA A 60 -4.46 5.23 3.07
C ALA A 60 -5.80 4.51 3.28
N VAL A 61 -5.94 3.27 2.77
CA VAL A 61 -7.18 2.47 2.93
C VAL A 61 -7.47 2.19 4.41
N ILE A 62 -6.46 1.79 5.18
CA ILE A 62 -6.60 1.50 6.61
C ILE A 62 -6.99 2.76 7.39
N SER A 63 -6.44 3.92 7.03
CA SER A 63 -6.73 5.18 7.73
C SER A 63 -8.07 5.83 7.37
N ALA A 64 -8.71 5.38 6.28
CA ALA A 64 -9.93 6.00 5.78
C ALA A 64 -11.10 5.81 6.73
N GLU A 65 -12.00 6.80 6.75
CA GLU A 65 -13.27 6.73 7.50
C GLU A 65 -14.15 5.58 7.01
N ASN A 66 -14.12 5.30 5.70
CA ASN A 66 -14.74 4.13 5.09
C ASN A 66 -13.69 3.34 4.28
N PRO A 67 -13.03 2.34 4.89
CA PRO A 67 -12.00 1.54 4.22
C PRO A 67 -12.50 0.80 2.97
N VAL A 68 -13.79 0.41 2.94
CA VAL A 68 -14.39 -0.30 1.79
C VAL A 68 -14.47 0.62 0.57
N GLU A 69 -14.98 1.84 0.74
CA GLU A 69 -15.00 2.83 -0.35
C GLU A 69 -13.60 3.25 -0.76
N ALA A 70 -12.70 3.46 0.21
CA ALA A 70 -11.30 3.80 -0.09
C ALA A 70 -10.63 2.70 -0.93
N ALA A 71 -10.83 1.43 -0.59
CA ALA A 71 -10.27 0.30 -1.32
C ALA A 71 -10.77 0.22 -2.78
N ARG A 72 -12.02 0.61 -3.06
CA ARG A 72 -12.58 0.67 -4.42
C ARG A 72 -11.96 1.76 -5.30
N THR A 73 -11.34 2.78 -4.69
CA THR A 73 -10.72 3.89 -5.41
C THR A 73 -9.23 3.68 -5.70
N VAL A 74 -8.64 2.58 -5.21
CA VAL A 74 -7.22 2.27 -5.40
C VAL A 74 -6.94 1.99 -6.88
N LYS A 75 -6.01 2.74 -7.46
CA LYS A 75 -5.64 2.63 -8.89
C LYS A 75 -4.49 1.67 -9.15
N LEU A 76 -3.82 1.20 -8.10
CA LEU A 76 -2.73 0.24 -8.24
C LEU A 76 -3.34 -1.12 -8.56
N GLN A 77 -3.24 -1.55 -9.82
CA GLN A 77 -3.99 -2.69 -10.36
C GLN A 77 -3.93 -3.93 -9.47
N GLN A 78 -2.74 -4.34 -9.05
CA GLN A 78 -2.55 -5.51 -8.18
C GLN A 78 -3.33 -5.39 -6.85
N LEU A 79 -3.29 -4.21 -6.21
CA LEU A 79 -4.05 -3.99 -4.97
C LEU A 79 -5.55 -3.88 -5.24
N SER A 80 -5.94 -3.21 -6.32
CA SER A 80 -7.34 -3.13 -6.74
C SER A 80 -7.95 -4.52 -6.91
N ASP A 81 -7.26 -5.44 -7.57
CA ASP A 81 -7.73 -6.81 -7.79
C ASP A 81 -7.84 -7.60 -6.48
N GLN A 82 -6.84 -7.45 -5.60
CA GLN A 82 -6.84 -8.06 -4.27
C GLN A 82 -8.00 -7.55 -3.42
N PHE A 83 -8.22 -6.23 -3.39
CA PHE A 83 -9.31 -5.62 -2.64
C PHE A 83 -10.67 -5.99 -3.24
N ALA A 84 -10.84 -5.97 -4.56
CA ALA A 84 -12.08 -6.40 -5.21
C ALA A 84 -12.44 -7.85 -4.82
N THR A 85 -11.45 -8.75 -4.84
CA THR A 85 -11.62 -10.15 -4.41
C THR A 85 -12.06 -10.23 -2.94
N ALA A 86 -11.38 -9.50 -2.05
CA ALA A 86 -11.72 -9.48 -0.62
C ALA A 86 -13.08 -8.85 -0.30
N LEU A 87 -13.54 -7.90 -1.14
CA LEU A 87 -14.82 -7.21 -0.98
C LEU A 87 -16.01 -7.97 -1.58
N THR A 88 -15.78 -8.97 -2.44
CA THR A 88 -16.83 -9.77 -3.08
C THR A 88 -17.82 -10.39 -2.07
N PRO A 89 -17.39 -11.05 -0.97
CA PRO A 89 -18.32 -11.61 0.02
C PRO A 89 -19.15 -10.58 0.80
N LEU A 90 -18.79 -9.28 0.78
CA LEU A 90 -19.51 -8.22 1.48
C LEU A 90 -20.69 -7.64 0.67
N THR A 91 -20.92 -8.11 -0.56
CA THR A 91 -21.95 -7.58 -1.48
C THR A 91 -23.15 -8.50 -1.68
N THR A 92 -23.11 -9.73 -1.18
CA THR A 92 -24.16 -10.76 -1.35
C THR A 92 -25.17 -10.83 -0.20
N GLU A 93 -25.03 -10.00 0.84
CA GLU A 93 -26.01 -9.87 1.92
C GLU A 93 -26.65 -8.47 1.85
N SER A 94 -27.68 -8.32 1.02
CA SER A 94 -28.62 -7.18 1.03
C SER A 94 -30.00 -7.66 0.63
#